data_AF-A0AAW5ECD1-F1
#
_entry.id   AF-A0AAW5ECD1-F1
#
_cell.length_a   1.000
_cell.length_b   1.000
_cell.length_c   1.000
_cell.angle_alpha   90.00
_cell.angle_beta   90.00
_cell.angle_gamma   90.00
#
_symmetry.space_group_name_H-M   'P 1'
#
loop_
_entity.id
_entity.type
_entity.pdbx_description
1 polymer ?
#
loop_
_entity_poly.entity_id
_entity_poly.type
_entity_poly.pdbx_seq_one_letter_code
_entity_poly.pdbx_strand_id
1 'polypeptide(L)'
;QVRAMQKSDYEGVYKLWCDIKGFGIRSIDDSKENIEKFLDRNPNLSAVAVIDQEIVGSILCGHDGRTGGFYHVCVHKDHRKKGIAHEMTKFCLEALKSEKINKIALIAFKSNDLGNEFWKHYGFT
;
A
#
# COMPACT_ATOMS: atom_id res chain seq x y z
N GLN A 1 1.63 12.35 8.25
CA GLN A 1 2.22 11.28 9.06
C GLN A 1 2.03 9.95 8.35
N VAL A 2 3.08 9.13 8.21
CA VAL A 2 2.95 7.71 7.84
C VAL A 2 2.86 6.85 9.10
N ARG A 3 1.93 5.89 9.12
CA ARG A 3 1.76 4.93 10.23
C ARG A 3 1.19 3.59 9.75
N ALA A 4 1.23 2.59 10.63
CA ALA A 4 0.54 1.32 10.42
C ALA A 4 -0.95 1.54 10.13
N MET A 5 -1.45 0.88 9.10
CA MET A 5 -2.88 0.82 8.78
C MET A 5 -3.62 0.06 9.88
N GLN A 6 -4.72 0.62 10.35
CA GLN A 6 -5.63 0.02 11.31
C GLN A 6 -6.95 -0.33 10.61
N LYS A 7 -7.71 -1.28 11.17
CA LYS A 7 -9.03 -1.67 10.62
C LYS A 7 -9.99 -0.49 10.49
N SER A 8 -9.92 0.46 11.43
CA SER A 8 -10.71 1.70 11.40
C SER A 8 -10.40 2.61 10.21
N ASP A 9 -9.25 2.43 9.53
CA ASP A 9 -8.88 3.24 8.37
C ASP A 9 -9.59 2.81 7.08
N TYR A 10 -10.27 1.66 7.08
CA TYR A 10 -10.86 1.06 5.87
C TYR A 10 -11.70 2.06 5.08
N GLU A 11 -12.60 2.81 5.72
CA GLU A 11 -13.47 3.74 5.00
C GLU A 11 -12.67 4.85 4.30
N GLY A 12 -11.62 5.36 4.95
CA GLY A 12 -10.75 6.39 4.37
C GLY A 12 -9.89 5.85 3.23
N VAL A 13 -9.37 4.64 3.38
CA VAL A 13 -8.59 3.95 2.34
C VAL A 13 -9.47 3.61 1.13
N TYR A 14 -10.65 3.08 1.36
CA TYR A 14 -11.60 2.72 0.30
C TYR A 14 -12.08 3.95 -0.46
N LYS A 15 -12.34 5.07 0.24
CA LYS A 15 -12.63 6.36 -0.39
C LYS A 15 -11.49 6.81 -1.30
N LEU A 16 -10.24 6.79 -0.80
CA LEU A 16 -9.06 7.14 -1.58
C LEU A 16 -8.94 6.29 -2.85
N TRP A 17 -9.17 4.98 -2.76
CA TRP A 17 -9.14 4.08 -3.91
C TRP A 17 -10.20 4.43 -4.96
N CYS A 18 -11.44 4.71 -4.52
CA CYS A 18 -12.54 5.10 -5.40
C CYS A 18 -12.27 6.43 -6.13
N ASP A 19 -11.54 7.35 -5.52
CA ASP A 19 -11.22 8.66 -6.10
C ASP A 19 -10.13 8.60 -7.20
N ILE A 20 -9.41 7.47 -7.31
CA ILE A 20 -8.36 7.28 -8.30
C ILE A 20 -8.93 6.64 -9.57
N LYS A 21 -8.99 7.42 -10.65
CA LYS A 21 -9.44 6.93 -11.97
C LYS A 21 -8.59 5.74 -12.44
N GLY A 22 -9.26 4.63 -12.75
CA GLY A 22 -8.62 3.41 -13.26
C GLY A 22 -7.95 2.55 -12.18
N PHE A 23 -8.20 2.84 -10.90
CA PHE A 23 -7.76 1.98 -9.81
C PHE A 23 -8.58 0.69 -9.81
N GLY A 24 -7.91 -0.44 -10.00
CA GLY A 24 -8.57 -1.74 -10.10
C GLY A 24 -8.99 -2.24 -8.73
N ILE A 25 -10.24 -1.97 -8.33
CA ILE A 25 -10.86 -2.48 -7.10
C ILE A 25 -11.60 -3.79 -7.41
N ARG A 26 -11.44 -4.79 -6.55
CA ARG A 26 -12.10 -6.09 -6.64
C ARG A 26 -13.09 -6.24 -5.51
N SER A 27 -14.35 -6.54 -5.85
CA SER A 27 -15.45 -6.57 -4.88
C SER A 27 -15.25 -7.53 -3.71
N ILE A 28 -14.55 -8.65 -3.91
CA ILE A 28 -14.25 -9.63 -2.86
C ILE A 28 -12.97 -9.24 -2.12
N ASP A 29 -11.85 -9.16 -2.85
CA ASP A 29 -10.52 -8.97 -2.25
C ASP A 29 -10.42 -7.64 -1.46
N ASP A 30 -11.03 -6.58 -1.97
CA ASP A 30 -10.98 -5.23 -1.39
C ASP A 30 -12.20 -4.90 -0.50
N SER A 31 -13.02 -5.91 -0.18
CA SER A 31 -14.10 -5.74 0.80
C SER A 31 -13.57 -5.48 2.20
N LYS A 32 -14.35 -4.78 3.02
CA LYS A 32 -14.01 -4.51 4.43
C LYS A 32 -13.58 -5.76 5.18
N GLU A 33 -14.37 -6.82 5.06
CA GLU A 33 -14.09 -8.09 5.73
C GLU A 33 -12.74 -8.68 5.32
N ASN A 34 -12.42 -8.70 4.02
CA ASN A 34 -11.17 -9.30 3.55
C ASN A 34 -9.95 -8.41 3.80
N ILE A 35 -10.10 -7.07 3.76
CA ILE A 35 -9.03 -6.16 4.18
C ILE A 35 -8.75 -6.34 5.68
N GLU A 36 -9.77 -6.42 6.53
CA GLU A 36 -9.57 -6.66 7.97
C GLU A 36 -8.87 -7.99 8.25
N LYS A 37 -9.27 -9.07 7.56
CA LYS A 37 -8.57 -10.38 7.63
C LYS A 37 -7.12 -10.30 7.14
N PHE A 38 -6.87 -9.54 6.08
CA PHE A 38 -5.52 -9.34 5.56
C PHE A 38 -4.64 -8.61 6.58
N LEU A 39 -5.17 -7.57 7.24
CA LEU A 39 -4.48 -6.84 8.31
C LEU A 39 -4.24 -7.72 9.54
N ASP A 40 -5.19 -8.57 9.92
CA ASP A 40 -5.02 -9.53 11.03
C ASP A 40 -3.92 -10.55 10.76
N ARG A 41 -3.81 -11.01 9.50
CA ARG A 41 -2.75 -11.94 9.09
C ARG A 41 -1.37 -11.26 9.04
N ASN A 42 -1.33 -9.96 8.76
CA ASN A 42 -0.12 -9.19 8.48
C ASN A 42 -0.05 -7.95 9.40
N PRO A 43 0.01 -8.15 10.73
CA PRO A 43 -0.13 -7.05 11.68
C PRO A 43 1.00 -6.03 11.53
N ASN A 44 0.64 -4.76 11.48
CA ASN A 44 1.57 -3.62 11.40
C ASN A 44 2.46 -3.54 10.15
N LEU A 45 2.18 -4.32 9.10
CA LEU A 45 2.95 -4.27 7.85
C LEU A 45 2.42 -3.23 6.85
N SER A 46 1.09 -3.15 6.73
CA SER A 46 0.43 -2.21 5.83
C SER A 46 0.52 -0.77 6.37
N ALA A 47 0.58 0.20 5.46
CA ALA A 47 0.80 1.61 5.81
C ALA A 47 -0.30 2.52 5.26
N VAL A 48 -0.59 3.58 6.00
CA VAL A 48 -1.36 4.75 5.53
C VAL A 48 -0.56 6.02 5.71
N ALA A 49 -0.74 6.97 4.81
CA ALA A 49 -0.31 8.35 4.96
C ALA A 49 -1.52 9.23 5.30
N VAL A 50 -1.44 9.94 6.41
CA VAL A 50 -2.51 10.80 6.94
C VAL A 50 -2.05 12.26 6.94
N ILE A 51 -2.86 13.15 6.38
CA ILE A 51 -2.68 14.61 6.42
C ILE A 51 -4.02 15.22 6.82
N ASP A 52 -4.03 16.12 7.80
CA ASP A 52 -5.25 16.78 8.30
C ASP A 52 -6.41 15.82 8.61
N GLN A 53 -6.07 14.66 9.19
CA GLN A 53 -6.98 13.54 9.51
C GLN A 53 -7.55 12.78 8.31
N GLU A 54 -7.15 13.12 7.09
CA GLU A 54 -7.55 12.42 5.87
C GLU A 54 -6.48 11.43 5.39
N ILE A 55 -6.92 10.27 4.92
CA ILE A 55 -6.04 9.28 4.28
C ILE A 55 -5.71 9.77 2.87
N VAL A 56 -4.45 10.15 2.65
CA VAL A 56 -3.95 10.65 1.36
C VAL A 56 -3.06 9.64 0.64
N GLY A 57 -2.76 8.50 1.27
CA GLY A 57 -1.98 7.41 0.67
C GLY A 57 -2.17 6.11 1.42
N SER A 58 -2.04 4.99 0.71
CA SER A 58 -2.10 3.66 1.30
C SER A 58 -1.18 2.68 0.57
N ILE A 59 -0.68 1.69 1.33
CA ILE A 59 0.03 0.50 0.85
C ILE A 59 -0.50 -0.68 1.66
N LEU A 60 -1.09 -1.66 0.98
CA LEU A 60 -1.28 -2.98 1.58
C LEU A 60 0.01 -3.77 1.44
N CYS A 61 0.54 -4.21 2.56
CA CYS A 61 1.76 -5.00 2.65
C CYS A 61 1.49 -6.25 3.49
N GLY A 62 1.90 -7.40 2.98
CA GLY A 62 1.76 -8.68 3.65
C GLY A 62 2.77 -9.70 3.13
N HIS A 63 2.86 -10.87 3.76
CA HIS A 63 3.73 -11.95 3.32
C HIS A 63 3.10 -13.33 3.59
N ASP A 64 3.64 -14.35 2.92
CA ASP A 64 3.24 -15.76 3.09
C ASP A 64 4.20 -16.57 3.99
N GLY A 65 5.17 -15.89 4.61
CA GLY A 65 6.29 -16.49 5.35
C GLY A 65 7.59 -16.61 4.55
N ARG A 66 7.54 -16.36 3.24
CA ARG A 66 8.71 -16.43 2.34
C ARG A 66 8.88 -15.16 1.50
N THR A 67 7.80 -14.67 0.91
CA THR A 67 7.80 -13.54 -0.02
C THR A 67 6.79 -12.49 0.45
N GLY A 68 7.23 -11.23 0.51
CA GLY A 68 6.37 -10.08 0.74
C GLY A 68 5.64 -9.66 -0.53
N GLY A 69 4.48 -9.06 -0.37
CA GLY A 69 3.65 -8.53 -1.44
C GLY A 69 3.24 -7.10 -1.16
N PHE A 70 3.33 -6.23 -2.16
CA PHE A 70 2.69 -4.91 -2.13
C PHE A 70 1.45 -4.91 -3.02
N TYR A 71 0.35 -4.41 -2.48
CA TYR A 71 -0.92 -4.27 -3.17
C TYR A 71 -1.45 -2.85 -2.98
N HIS A 72 -2.24 -2.37 -3.95
CA HIS A 72 -2.96 -1.09 -3.89
C HIS A 72 -2.11 0.13 -3.46
N VAL A 73 -0.85 0.18 -3.90
CA VAL A 73 0.06 1.29 -3.60
C VAL A 73 -0.42 2.55 -4.31
N CYS A 74 -0.81 3.56 -3.53
CA CYS A 74 -1.33 4.80 -4.09
C CYS A 74 -1.10 6.03 -3.20
N VAL A 75 -1.05 7.18 -3.85
CA VAL A 75 -1.06 8.51 -3.21
C VAL A 75 -2.04 9.39 -3.97
N HIS A 76 -2.87 10.11 -3.23
CA HIS A 76 -3.82 11.10 -3.73
C HIS A 76 -3.11 12.08 -4.67
N LYS A 77 -3.72 12.40 -5.81
CA LYS A 77 -3.09 13.17 -6.90
C LYS A 77 -2.45 14.48 -6.44
N ASP A 78 -3.11 15.20 -5.54
CA ASP A 78 -2.68 16.52 -5.05
C ASP A 78 -1.57 16.44 -3.98
N HIS A 79 -1.23 15.22 -3.56
CA HIS A 79 -0.17 14.92 -2.60
C HIS A 79 1.01 14.14 -3.22
N ARG A 80 0.99 13.90 -4.54
CA ARG A 80 2.10 13.26 -5.27
C ARG A 80 3.33 14.17 -5.34
N LYS A 81 4.49 13.58 -5.62
CA LYS A 81 5.81 14.25 -5.71
C LYS A 81 6.27 14.94 -4.41
N LYS A 82 5.65 14.59 -3.27
CA LYS A 82 6.02 15.08 -1.91
C LYS A 82 6.74 14.02 -1.07
N GLY A 83 7.25 12.95 -1.68
CA GLY A 83 7.97 11.87 -0.98
C GLY A 83 7.09 10.84 -0.25
N ILE A 84 5.77 11.03 -0.20
CA ILE A 84 4.84 10.19 0.59
C ILE A 84 4.92 8.70 0.21
N ALA A 85 4.97 8.38 -1.08
CA ALA A 85 5.09 6.99 -1.53
C ALA A 85 6.40 6.35 -1.03
N HIS A 86 7.51 7.10 -1.06
CA HIS A 86 8.79 6.60 -0.54
C HIS A 86 8.76 6.36 0.97
N GLU A 87 8.11 7.25 1.74
CA GLU A 87 7.98 7.11 3.19
C GLU A 87 7.14 5.87 3.55
N MET A 88 5.99 5.67 2.88
CA MET A 88 5.18 4.46 3.06
C MET A 88 5.92 3.19 2.64
N THR A 89 6.61 3.20 1.49
CA THR A 89 7.40 2.04 1.04
C THR A 89 8.50 1.71 2.05
N LYS A 90 9.22 2.71 2.56
CA LYS A 90 10.26 2.51 3.60
C LYS A 90 9.66 1.90 4.87
N PHE A 91 8.50 2.37 5.31
CA PHE A 91 7.78 1.81 6.45
C PHE A 91 7.54 0.30 6.24
N CYS A 92 6.94 -0.09 5.10
CA CYS A 92 6.64 -1.48 4.81
C CYS A 92 7.90 -2.35 4.68
N LEU A 93 8.98 -1.81 4.08
CA LEU A 93 10.26 -2.53 3.94
C LEU A 93 10.91 -2.85 5.29
N GLU A 94 10.94 -1.90 6.22
CA GLU A 94 11.49 -2.14 7.57
C GLU A 94 10.62 -3.10 8.37
N ALA A 95 9.29 -3.06 8.18
CA ALA A 95 8.36 -4.00 8.81
C ALA A 95 8.60 -5.44 8.32
N LEU A 96 8.66 -5.66 6.99
CA LEU A 96 8.97 -6.96 6.39
C LEU A 96 10.35 -7.50 6.82
N LYS A 97 11.35 -6.61 6.89
CA LYS A 97 12.70 -6.96 7.34
C LYS A 97 12.71 -7.44 8.78
N SER A 98 11.89 -6.83 9.66
CA SER A 98 11.75 -7.24 11.05
C SER A 98 11.16 -8.66 11.18
N GLU A 99 10.34 -9.08 10.22
CA GLU A 99 9.81 -10.43 10.08
C GLU A 99 10.74 -11.39 9.31
N LYS A 100 11.96 -10.95 8.96
CA LYS A 100 12.98 -11.70 8.21
C LYS A 100 12.55 -12.05 6.78
N ILE A 101 11.66 -11.26 6.17
CA ILE A 101 11.27 -11.38 4.77
C ILE A 101 12.20 -10.54 3.91
N ASN A 102 12.93 -11.19 3.00
CA ASN A 102 13.99 -10.57 2.21
C ASN A 102 13.70 -10.51 0.70
N LYS A 103 12.50 -10.93 0.28
CA LYS A 103 12.06 -10.89 -1.12
C LYS A 103 10.67 -10.29 -1.18
N ILE A 104 10.44 -9.41 -2.15
CA ILE A 104 9.14 -8.78 -2.39
C ILE A 104 8.76 -9.00 -3.85
N ALA A 105 7.48 -9.27 -4.08
CA ALA A 105 6.86 -9.25 -5.39
C ALA A 105 5.75 -8.19 -5.42
N LEU A 106 5.59 -7.52 -6.55
CA LEU A 106 4.45 -6.67 -6.81
C LEU A 106 4.01 -6.85 -8.25
N ILE A 107 2.73 -6.65 -8.51
CA ILE A 107 2.15 -6.70 -9.85
C ILE A 107 1.61 -5.31 -10.15
N ALA A 108 2.08 -4.71 -11.24
CA ALA A 108 1.62 -3.42 -11.73
C ALA A 108 1.09 -3.56 -13.16
N PHE A 109 0.09 -2.75 -13.52
CA PHE A 109 -0.38 -2.67 -14.90
C PHE A 109 0.74 -2.16 -15.82
N LYS A 110 0.88 -2.78 -17.00
CA LYS A 110 1.88 -2.36 -18.00
C LYS A 110 1.73 -0.90 -18.41
N SER A 111 0.50 -0.38 -18.42
CA SER A 111 0.15 1.01 -18.74
C SER A 111 0.34 2.00 -17.58
N ASN A 112 0.74 1.55 -16.38
CA ASN A 112 0.97 2.42 -15.24
C ASN A 112 2.39 3.01 -15.27
N ASP A 113 2.69 3.86 -16.25
CA ASP A 113 4.05 4.39 -16.47
C ASP A 113 4.63 5.06 -15.21
N LEU A 114 3.83 5.88 -14.53
CA LEU A 114 4.24 6.58 -13.30
C LEU A 114 4.60 5.59 -12.18
N GLY A 115 3.76 4.57 -11.96
CA GLY A 115 4.04 3.55 -10.95
C GLY A 115 5.25 2.69 -11.33
N ASN A 116 5.38 2.34 -12.60
CA ASN A 116 6.49 1.52 -13.11
C ASN A 116 7.83 2.26 -12.98
N GLU A 117 7.86 3.57 -13.24
CA GLU A 117 9.06 4.40 -12.99
C GLU A 117 9.43 4.44 -11.50
N PHE A 118 8.44 4.61 -10.62
CA PHE A 118 8.66 4.56 -9.17
C PHE A 118 9.27 3.23 -8.72
N TRP A 119 8.76 2.09 -9.20
CA TRP A 119 9.27 0.78 -8.78
C TRP A 119 10.66 0.46 -9.34
N LYS A 120 10.99 0.95 -10.54
CA LYS A 120 12.36 0.84 -11.09
C LYS A 120 13.40 1.51 -10.19
N HIS A 121 13.05 2.63 -9.55
CA HIS A 121 13.94 3.28 -8.58
C HIS A 121 14.25 2.39 -7.37
N TYR A 122 13.34 1.47 -7.03
CA TYR A 122 13.51 0.46 -5.98
C TYR A 122 14.12 -0.86 -6.48
N GLY A 123 14.54 -0.94 -7.75
CA GLY A 123 15.19 -2.12 -8.32
C GLY A 123 14.24 -3.23 -8.76
N PHE A 124 12.93 -2.96 -8.85
CA PHE A 124 11.98 -3.91 -9.44
C PHE A 124 12.11 -3.91 -10.98
N THR A 125 11.92 -5.08 -11.57
CA THR A 125 12.06 -5.35 -13.01
C THR A 125 10.73 -5.76 -13.63
#